data_AF-A0A9D1HSA0-F1
#
_entry.id   AF-A0A9D1HSA0-F1
#
_cell.length_a   1.000
_cell.length_b   1.000
_cell.length_c   1.000
_cell.angle_alpha   90.00
_cell.angle_beta   90.00
_cell.angle_gamma   90.00
#
_symmetry.space_group_name_H-M   'P 1'
#
loop_
_entity.id
_entity.type
_entity.pdbx_description
1 polymer ?
#
loop_
_entity_poly.entity_id
_entity_poly.type
_entity_poly.pdbx_seq_one_letter_code
_entity_poly.pdbx_strand_id
1 'polypeptide(L)'
;MTEKEKQTVSAVLEDFAKRQEARRPVELNWRLNMNFVIGNQFAEISSRGDVEEYGRQYYWQCREVYNHIAPMLETRLSKLARVKAKASVRPATADDADKASAEVATKLIQAVSAENGFSALMGEANTWSEVTGCAFYKITWDTSKGMVLDADGKLREGDVRISVCPPFEIFPENIAIEDIDKQPSIMHAKVLGTEDVFRIWGKRVQGRTLNVFSFENADVLGGFGYHATAPKMVSEAREDAVLVIEKYELPTEEHPDGRLVIVAGDTLVHDGPLPYVNGEDGKRGYPFAKQLCLESLGNFFGASVVERVIPVQRAYNAVKNRKHEF
;
A
#
# COMPACT_ATOMS: atom_id res chain seq x y z
N MET A 1 -27.06 16.63 3.61
CA MET A 1 -25.72 17.23 3.62
C MET A 1 -25.86 18.73 3.81
N THR A 2 -25.25 19.28 4.85
CA THR A 2 -25.16 20.73 5.06
C THR A 2 -24.16 21.35 4.07
N GLU A 3 -24.23 22.66 3.87
CA GLU A 3 -23.33 23.38 2.95
C GLU A 3 -21.85 23.24 3.35
N LYS A 4 -21.58 23.24 4.66
CA LYS A 4 -20.23 22.98 5.22
C LYS A 4 -19.71 21.59 4.87
N GLU A 5 -20.53 20.54 5.01
CA GLU A 5 -20.13 19.17 4.67
C GLU A 5 -19.77 19.04 3.18
N LYS A 6 -20.51 19.71 2.29
CA LYS A 6 -20.21 19.71 0.85
C LYS A 6 -18.88 20.40 0.56
N GLN A 7 -18.59 21.51 1.23
CA GLN A 7 -17.31 22.20 1.09
C GLN A 7 -16.14 21.32 1.57
N THR A 8 -16.32 20.62 2.72
CA THR A 8 -15.31 19.69 3.22
C THR A 8 -15.05 18.53 2.25
N VAL A 9 -16.11 17.93 1.69
CA VAL A 9 -15.98 16.86 0.70
C VAL A 9 -15.26 17.35 -0.56
N SER A 10 -15.64 18.52 -1.10
CA SER A 10 -14.96 19.11 -2.27
C SER A 10 -13.48 19.34 -2.00
N ALA A 11 -13.15 19.92 -0.84
CA ALA A 11 -11.76 20.20 -0.46
C ALA A 11 -10.92 18.92 -0.35
N VAL A 12 -11.46 17.84 0.22
CA VAL A 12 -10.77 16.54 0.31
C VAL A 12 -10.57 15.92 -1.07
N LEU A 13 -11.58 15.97 -1.95
CA LEU A 13 -11.48 15.43 -3.31
C LEU A 13 -10.48 16.22 -4.17
N GLU A 14 -10.45 17.54 -4.06
CA GLU A 14 -9.50 18.41 -4.74
C GLU A 14 -8.05 18.20 -4.26
N ASP A 15 -7.85 18.07 -2.95
CA ASP A 15 -6.54 17.77 -2.36
C ASP A 15 -6.08 16.36 -2.77
N PHE A 16 -6.97 15.37 -2.77
CA PHE A 16 -6.69 14.03 -3.28
C PHE A 16 -6.24 14.04 -4.75
N ALA A 17 -6.93 14.77 -5.62
CA ALA A 17 -6.57 14.87 -7.04
C ALA A 17 -5.16 15.47 -7.23
N LYS A 18 -4.81 16.51 -6.47
CA LYS A 18 -3.46 17.11 -6.50
C LYS A 18 -2.39 16.11 -6.06
N ARG A 19 -2.64 15.36 -4.99
CA ARG A 19 -1.69 14.33 -4.51
C ARG A 19 -1.56 13.17 -5.49
N GLN A 20 -2.65 12.80 -6.17
CA GLN A 20 -2.64 11.78 -7.21
C GLN A 20 -1.74 12.19 -8.39
N GLU A 21 -1.84 13.45 -8.83
CA GLU A 21 -0.97 14.00 -9.88
C GLU A 21 0.51 14.02 -9.44
N ALA A 22 0.79 14.47 -8.21
CA ALA A 22 2.14 14.51 -7.67
C ALA A 22 2.78 13.12 -7.55
N ARG A 23 1.98 12.10 -7.18
CA ARG A 23 2.45 10.71 -7.03
C ARG A 23 2.58 9.97 -8.37
N ARG A 24 1.89 10.42 -9.42
CA ARG A 24 1.81 9.72 -10.71
C ARG A 24 3.16 9.23 -11.27
N PRO A 25 4.27 10.01 -11.23
CA PRO A 25 5.56 9.52 -11.71
C PRO A 25 6.09 8.32 -10.90
N VAL A 26 5.90 8.35 -9.58
CA VAL A 26 6.31 7.25 -8.69
C VAL A 26 5.45 6.01 -8.93
N GLU A 27 4.15 6.19 -9.12
CA GLU A 27 3.21 5.12 -9.42
C GLU A 27 3.51 4.42 -10.75
N LEU A 28 3.90 5.18 -11.78
CA LEU A 28 4.32 4.62 -13.07
C LEU A 28 5.55 3.72 -12.93
N ASN A 29 6.52 4.08 -12.08
CA ASN A 29 7.67 3.24 -11.79
C ASN A 29 7.24 1.94 -11.08
N TRP A 30 6.32 2.01 -10.12
CA TRP A 30 5.79 0.80 -9.48
C TRP A 30 5.10 -0.13 -10.47
N ARG A 31 4.28 0.41 -11.37
CA ARG A 31 3.62 -0.36 -12.44
C ARG A 31 4.65 -0.98 -13.39
N LEU A 32 5.72 -0.26 -13.71
CA LEU A 32 6.81 -0.80 -14.52
C LEU A 32 7.50 -1.96 -13.79
N ASN A 33 7.85 -1.80 -12.51
CA ASN A 33 8.47 -2.85 -11.70
C ASN A 33 7.62 -4.13 -11.67
N MET A 34 6.31 -3.99 -11.44
CA MET A 34 5.39 -5.13 -11.46
C MET A 34 5.38 -5.87 -12.79
N ASN A 35 5.28 -5.15 -13.92
CA ASN A 35 5.34 -5.76 -15.25
C ASN A 35 6.64 -6.55 -15.44
N PHE A 36 7.77 -6.00 -15.01
CA PHE A 36 9.07 -6.66 -15.14
C PHE A 36 9.21 -7.94 -14.30
N VAL A 37 8.71 -7.92 -13.06
CA VAL A 37 8.69 -9.10 -12.16
C VAL A 37 7.82 -10.21 -12.75
N ILE A 38 6.65 -9.84 -13.25
CA ILE A 38 5.66 -10.76 -13.80
C ILE A 38 6.10 -11.38 -15.15
N GLY A 39 7.01 -10.73 -15.86
CA GLY A 39 7.57 -11.22 -17.13
C GLY A 39 7.17 -10.39 -18.35
N ASN A 40 6.35 -9.35 -18.19
CA ASN A 40 6.12 -8.36 -19.23
C ASN A 40 7.27 -7.33 -19.30
N GLN A 41 8.45 -7.77 -19.75
CA GLN A 41 9.71 -7.00 -19.70
C GLN A 41 9.95 -6.08 -20.91
N PHE A 42 8.99 -6.00 -21.82
CA PHE A 42 8.98 -5.08 -22.96
C PHE A 42 7.97 -3.94 -22.72
N ALA A 43 7.65 -3.69 -21.46
CA ALA A 43 6.90 -2.53 -21.02
C ALA A 43 7.83 -1.33 -20.87
N GLU A 44 7.34 -0.15 -21.27
CA GLU A 44 8.02 1.13 -21.08
C GLU A 44 7.02 2.21 -20.67
N ILE A 45 7.50 3.19 -19.91
CA ILE A 45 6.72 4.37 -19.57
C ILE A 45 6.69 5.26 -20.80
N SER A 46 5.52 5.35 -21.43
CA SER A 46 5.29 6.20 -22.59
C SER A 46 5.33 7.67 -22.21
N SER A 47 5.60 8.54 -23.19
CA SER A 47 5.48 10.00 -23.03
C SER A 47 4.05 10.47 -22.72
N ARG A 48 3.05 9.59 -22.91
CA ARG A 48 1.64 9.82 -22.54
C ARG A 48 1.37 9.61 -21.04
N GLY A 49 2.38 9.16 -20.29
CA GLY A 49 2.26 8.93 -18.85
C GLY A 49 1.45 7.68 -18.52
N ASP A 50 1.63 6.62 -19.32
CA ASP A 50 1.13 5.27 -19.06
C ASP A 50 2.18 4.22 -19.43
N VAL A 51 2.05 3.02 -18.86
CA VAL A 51 2.94 1.89 -19.15
C VAL A 51 2.43 1.17 -20.39
N GLU A 52 3.13 1.34 -21.51
CA GLU A 52 2.78 0.74 -22.80
C GLU A 52 3.75 -0.40 -23.14
N GLU A 53 3.22 -1.41 -23.80
CA GLU A 53 4.02 -2.52 -24.35
C GLU A 53 4.38 -2.20 -25.80
N TYR A 54 5.67 -2.21 -26.12
CA TYR A 54 6.08 -2.05 -27.52
C TYR A 54 6.06 -3.40 -28.25
N GLY A 55 5.46 -3.38 -29.44
CA GLY A 55 5.43 -4.53 -30.34
C GLY A 55 6.79 -4.85 -30.96
N ARG A 56 6.84 -5.94 -31.72
CA ARG A 56 8.00 -6.21 -32.58
C ARG A 56 8.10 -5.13 -33.65
N GLN A 57 9.28 -4.57 -33.82
CA GLN A 57 9.52 -3.60 -34.89
C GLN A 57 9.72 -4.29 -36.24
N TYR A 58 10.24 -5.52 -36.23
CA TYR A 58 10.47 -6.33 -37.41
C TYR A 58 9.90 -7.74 -37.23
N TYR A 59 9.44 -8.37 -38.31
CA TYR A 59 8.82 -9.69 -38.22
C TYR A 59 9.80 -10.78 -37.75
N TRP A 60 11.09 -10.62 -38.06
CA TRP A 60 12.17 -11.54 -37.68
C TRP A 60 12.73 -11.26 -36.28
N GLN A 61 12.31 -10.17 -35.63
CA GLN A 61 12.84 -9.80 -34.33
C GLN A 61 12.41 -10.82 -33.28
N CYS A 62 13.37 -11.41 -32.58
CA CYS A 62 13.12 -12.31 -31.46
C CYS A 62 12.71 -11.50 -30.22
N ARG A 63 11.72 -11.98 -29.48
CA ARG A 63 11.11 -11.27 -28.34
C ARG A 63 10.90 -12.22 -27.16
N GLU A 64 11.91 -13.02 -26.85
CA GLU A 64 11.90 -13.90 -25.70
C GLU A 64 12.24 -13.13 -24.42
N VAL A 65 11.58 -13.50 -23.33
CA VAL A 65 11.82 -12.95 -21.99
C VAL A 65 12.61 -13.95 -21.17
N TYR A 66 13.79 -13.55 -20.71
CA TYR A 66 14.60 -14.35 -19.80
C TYR A 66 14.52 -13.76 -18.40
N ASN A 67 13.45 -14.07 -17.67
CA ASN A 67 13.14 -13.40 -16.40
C ASN A 67 14.10 -13.82 -15.28
N HIS A 68 15.23 -13.10 -15.13
CA HIS A 68 16.13 -13.27 -13.99
C HIS A 68 15.71 -12.45 -12.76
N ILE A 69 14.82 -11.47 -12.94
CA ILE A 69 14.29 -10.64 -11.85
C ILE A 69 13.48 -11.50 -10.87
N ALA A 70 12.57 -12.35 -11.37
CA ALA A 70 11.73 -13.18 -10.50
C ALA A 70 12.55 -14.11 -9.57
N PRO A 71 13.51 -14.92 -10.06
CA PRO A 71 14.35 -15.73 -9.18
C PRO A 71 15.18 -14.92 -8.17
N MET A 72 15.66 -13.73 -8.55
CA MET A 72 16.38 -12.84 -7.63
C MET A 72 15.47 -12.34 -6.51
N LEU A 73 14.23 -11.94 -6.87
CA LEU A 73 13.22 -11.48 -5.92
C LEU A 73 12.81 -12.60 -4.97
N GLU A 74 12.51 -13.80 -5.48
CA GLU A 74 12.17 -14.98 -4.68
C GLU A 74 13.29 -15.35 -3.69
N THR A 75 14.54 -15.28 -4.13
CA THR A 75 15.70 -15.54 -3.27
C THR A 75 15.79 -14.50 -2.14
N ARG A 76 15.52 -13.23 -2.43
CA ARG A 76 15.51 -12.15 -1.43
C ARG A 76 14.36 -12.32 -0.45
N LEU A 77 13.15 -12.59 -0.93
CA LEU A 77 11.98 -12.86 -0.08
C LEU A 77 12.21 -14.07 0.82
N SER A 78 12.82 -15.13 0.31
CA SER A 78 13.20 -16.31 1.12
C SER A 78 14.19 -15.97 2.24
N LYS A 79 15.16 -15.08 1.98
CA LYS A 79 16.09 -14.59 3.00
C LYS A 79 15.39 -13.69 4.02
N LEU A 80 14.54 -12.76 3.59
CA LEU A 80 13.79 -11.87 4.47
C LEU A 80 12.80 -12.64 5.34
N ALA A 81 12.13 -13.67 4.81
CA ALA A 81 11.20 -14.51 5.56
C ALA A 81 11.87 -15.29 6.71
N ARG A 82 13.19 -15.55 6.62
CA ARG A 82 13.96 -16.16 7.73
C ARG A 82 14.21 -15.19 8.87
N VAL A 83 14.26 -13.88 8.58
CA VAL A 83 14.47 -12.84 9.59
C VAL A 83 13.15 -12.56 10.29
N LYS A 84 12.93 -13.23 11.42
CA LYS A 84 11.77 -12.97 12.26
C LYS A 84 12.04 -11.73 13.13
N ALA A 85 11.34 -10.64 12.85
CA ALA A 85 11.32 -9.49 13.75
C ALA A 85 10.56 -9.87 15.03
N LYS A 86 11.19 -9.73 16.19
CA LYS A 86 10.54 -9.86 17.50
C LYS A 86 10.66 -8.54 18.23
N ALA A 87 9.51 -7.93 18.55
CA ALA A 87 9.45 -6.73 19.36
C ALA A 87 9.58 -7.08 20.86
N SER A 88 10.31 -6.26 21.59
CA SER A 88 10.46 -6.34 23.05
C SER A 88 10.61 -4.94 23.61
N VAL A 89 9.95 -4.67 24.74
CA VAL A 89 10.04 -3.39 25.44
C VAL A 89 11.22 -3.43 26.40
N ARG A 90 12.04 -2.38 26.39
CA ARG A 90 13.12 -2.20 27.37
C ARG A 90 12.60 -1.33 28.53
N PRO A 91 12.89 -1.68 29.79
CA PRO A 91 12.50 -0.85 30.92
C PRO A 91 13.22 0.50 30.85
N ALA A 92 12.55 1.58 31.28
CA ALA A 92 13.11 2.92 31.26
C ALA A 92 14.22 3.07 32.31
N THR A 93 14.04 2.49 33.50
CA THR A 93 15.01 2.50 34.59
C THR A 93 15.31 1.09 35.13
N ALA A 94 16.23 1.00 36.09
CA ALA A 94 16.58 -0.25 36.76
C ALA A 94 15.63 -0.61 37.93
N ASP A 95 14.58 0.17 38.15
CA ASP A 95 13.59 -0.07 39.20
C ASP A 95 12.76 -1.33 38.90
N ASP A 96 12.40 -2.07 39.94
CA ASP A 96 11.69 -3.34 39.77
C ASP A 96 10.27 -3.16 39.20
N ALA A 97 9.64 -2.02 39.45
CA ALA A 97 8.34 -1.66 38.86
C ALA A 97 8.43 -1.47 37.33
N ASP A 98 9.50 -0.82 36.84
CA ASP A 98 9.73 -0.61 35.41
C ASP A 98 10.07 -1.91 34.71
N LYS A 99 10.87 -2.79 35.35
CA LYS A 99 11.15 -4.13 34.82
C LYS A 99 9.88 -4.96 34.67
N ALA A 100 9.02 -4.98 35.69
CA ALA A 100 7.76 -5.72 35.66
C ALA A 100 6.83 -5.18 34.56
N SER A 101 6.73 -3.85 34.43
CA SER A 101 5.92 -3.19 33.40
C SER A 101 6.41 -3.51 31.98
N ALA A 102 7.73 -3.50 31.75
CA ALA A 102 8.32 -3.86 30.47
C ALA A 102 8.10 -5.35 30.11
N GLU A 103 8.11 -6.24 31.10
CA GLU A 103 7.81 -7.66 30.87
C GLU A 103 6.34 -7.86 30.45
N VAL A 104 5.40 -7.21 31.15
CA VAL A 104 3.97 -7.26 30.82
C VAL A 104 3.72 -6.67 29.43
N ALA A 105 4.29 -5.51 29.13
CA ALA A 105 4.16 -4.87 27.81
C ALA A 105 4.74 -5.76 26.69
N THR A 106 5.87 -6.43 26.95
CA THR A 106 6.47 -7.38 26.00
C THR A 106 5.55 -8.57 25.74
N LYS A 107 4.90 -9.13 26.78
CA LYS A 107 3.92 -10.21 26.62
C LYS A 107 2.69 -9.75 25.84
N LEU A 108 2.21 -8.53 26.09
CA LEU A 108 1.07 -7.95 25.37
C LEU A 108 1.37 -7.82 23.87
N ILE A 109 2.53 -7.25 23.51
CA ILE A 109 2.93 -7.12 22.09
C ILE A 109 3.05 -8.49 21.42
N GLN A 110 3.55 -9.50 22.12
CA GLN A 110 3.64 -10.87 21.60
C GLN A 110 2.26 -11.48 21.37
N ALA A 111 1.30 -11.27 22.28
CA ALA A 111 -0.08 -11.72 22.11
C ALA A 111 -0.74 -11.05 20.90
N VAL A 112 -0.72 -9.72 20.82
CA VAL A 112 -1.29 -8.95 19.71
C VAL A 112 -0.66 -9.33 18.37
N SER A 113 0.66 -9.53 18.35
CA SER A 113 1.38 -9.96 17.13
C SER A 113 1.00 -11.36 16.69
N ALA A 114 0.76 -12.28 17.64
CA ALA A 114 0.35 -13.64 17.34
C ALA A 114 -1.10 -13.69 16.82
N GLU A 115 -2.02 -12.98 17.47
CA GLU A 115 -3.44 -12.93 17.11
C GLU A 115 -3.68 -12.27 15.74
N ASN A 116 -2.87 -11.27 15.39
CA ASN A 116 -2.91 -10.66 14.05
C ASN A 116 -2.15 -11.45 12.98
N GLY A 117 -1.46 -12.54 13.34
CA GLY A 117 -0.65 -13.29 12.39
C GLY A 117 0.47 -12.44 11.77
N PHE A 118 1.15 -11.62 12.59
CA PHE A 118 2.11 -10.60 12.13
C PHE A 118 3.20 -11.15 11.20
N SER A 119 3.62 -12.41 11.38
CA SER A 119 4.60 -13.04 10.49
C SER A 119 4.12 -13.18 9.04
N ALA A 120 2.81 -13.41 8.82
CA ALA A 120 2.24 -13.48 7.49
C ALA A 120 2.11 -12.08 6.88
N LEU A 121 1.64 -11.10 7.68
CA LEU A 121 1.57 -9.69 7.28
C LEU A 121 2.95 -9.15 6.89
N MET A 122 4.00 -9.47 7.65
CA MET A 122 5.38 -9.10 7.31
C MET A 122 5.82 -9.72 5.98
N GLY A 123 5.43 -10.97 5.68
CA GLY A 123 5.70 -11.60 4.39
C GLY A 123 5.04 -10.88 3.21
N GLU A 124 3.77 -10.47 3.39
CA GLU A 124 3.04 -9.66 2.42
C GLU A 124 3.69 -8.28 2.23
N ALA A 125 4.00 -7.58 3.32
CA ALA A 125 4.68 -6.29 3.28
C ALA A 125 6.08 -6.38 2.65
N ASN A 126 6.82 -7.46 2.89
CA ASN A 126 8.11 -7.70 2.23
C ASN A 126 7.92 -7.79 0.71
N THR A 127 6.89 -8.51 0.25
CA THR A 127 6.58 -8.65 -1.18
C THR A 127 6.27 -7.29 -1.81
N TRP A 128 5.42 -6.49 -1.18
CA TRP A 128 5.16 -5.11 -1.62
C TRP A 128 6.44 -4.28 -1.64
N SER A 129 7.17 -4.23 -0.52
CA SER A 129 8.37 -3.42 -0.37
C SER A 129 9.43 -3.73 -1.42
N GLU A 130 9.65 -5.00 -1.75
CA GLU A 130 10.67 -5.38 -2.72
C GLU A 130 10.28 -5.03 -4.16
N VAL A 131 8.99 -4.97 -4.51
CA VAL A 131 8.50 -4.60 -5.85
C VAL A 131 8.30 -3.09 -6.01
N THR A 132 7.72 -2.42 -5.01
CA THR A 132 7.33 -1.00 -5.06
C THR A 132 8.25 -0.08 -4.24
N GLY A 133 9.25 -0.64 -3.56
CA GLY A 133 10.21 0.11 -2.76
C GLY A 133 9.77 0.40 -1.31
N CYS A 134 8.48 0.25 -1.01
CA CYS A 134 7.93 0.44 0.32
C CYS A 134 6.63 -0.36 0.53
N ALA A 135 6.24 -0.49 1.80
CA ALA A 135 4.96 -1.04 2.24
C ALA A 135 4.52 -0.31 3.52
N PHE A 136 3.22 -0.29 3.80
CA PHE A 136 2.68 0.36 4.97
C PHE A 136 1.90 -0.63 5.83
N TYR A 137 1.89 -0.41 7.14
CA TYR A 137 1.03 -1.10 8.08
C TYR A 137 0.03 -0.10 8.63
N LYS A 138 -1.25 -0.44 8.60
CA LYS A 138 -2.31 0.34 9.25
C LYS A 138 -2.77 -0.38 10.51
N ILE A 139 -2.73 0.32 11.64
CA ILE A 139 -3.06 -0.19 12.97
C ILE A 139 -4.36 0.45 13.41
N THR A 140 -5.41 -0.34 13.55
CA THR A 140 -6.76 0.15 13.91
C THR A 140 -7.37 -0.67 15.02
N TRP A 141 -8.29 -0.07 15.77
CA TRP A 141 -9.15 -0.82 16.69
C TRP A 141 -10.34 -1.42 15.92
N ASP A 142 -10.49 -2.74 15.96
CA ASP A 142 -11.61 -3.44 15.34
C ASP A 142 -12.61 -3.88 16.41
N THR A 143 -13.78 -3.24 16.43
CA THR A 143 -14.84 -3.52 17.42
C THR A 143 -15.49 -4.90 17.25
N SER A 144 -15.23 -5.60 16.14
CA SER A 144 -15.77 -6.93 15.87
C SER A 144 -14.89 -8.09 16.39
N LYS A 145 -13.66 -7.78 16.83
CA LYS A 145 -12.73 -8.75 17.41
C LYS A 145 -12.88 -8.86 18.93
N GLY A 146 -12.13 -9.78 19.55
CA GLY A 146 -12.14 -9.98 21.00
C GLY A 146 -13.25 -10.91 21.49
N MET A 147 -13.32 -11.05 22.81
CA MET A 147 -14.33 -11.90 23.46
C MET A 147 -15.71 -11.25 23.37
N VAL A 148 -16.74 -12.11 23.32
CA VAL A 148 -18.13 -11.68 23.38
C VAL A 148 -18.46 -11.32 24.83
N LEU A 149 -18.90 -10.08 25.05
CA LEU A 149 -19.25 -9.56 26.37
C LEU A 149 -20.72 -9.77 26.75
N ASP A 150 -21.57 -10.05 25.76
CA ASP A 150 -23.02 -10.12 25.93
C ASP A 150 -23.56 -11.53 25.58
N ALA A 151 -24.61 -11.96 26.27
CA ALA A 151 -25.25 -13.25 26.03
C ALA A 151 -25.80 -13.39 24.59
N ASP A 152 -26.15 -12.26 23.96
CA ASP A 152 -26.66 -12.20 22.58
C ASP A 152 -25.57 -12.22 21.49
N GLY A 153 -24.28 -12.23 21.85
CA GLY A 153 -23.20 -12.35 20.85
C GLY A 153 -22.86 -11.06 20.07
N LYS A 154 -23.58 -9.96 20.34
CA LYS A 154 -23.51 -8.73 19.53
C LYS A 154 -22.41 -7.77 19.97
N LEU A 155 -22.15 -7.67 21.27
CA LEU A 155 -21.12 -6.78 21.80
C LEU A 155 -19.83 -7.58 22.06
N ARG A 156 -18.72 -7.09 21.53
CA ARG A 156 -17.39 -7.67 21.70
C ARG A 156 -16.45 -6.62 22.28
N GLU A 157 -15.41 -7.08 22.98
CA GLU A 157 -14.37 -6.20 23.57
C GLU A 157 -13.68 -5.32 22.52
N GLY A 158 -13.56 -5.82 21.29
CA GLY A 158 -12.69 -5.26 20.27
C GLY A 158 -11.23 -5.63 20.52
N ASP A 159 -10.43 -5.56 19.46
CA ASP A 159 -9.00 -5.82 19.54
C ASP A 159 -8.23 -5.04 18.46
N VAL A 160 -6.93 -4.90 18.64
CA VAL A 160 -6.03 -4.27 17.69
C VAL A 160 -5.98 -5.11 16.41
N ARG A 161 -6.20 -4.45 15.28
CA ARG A 161 -6.04 -5.01 13.94
C ARG A 161 -4.89 -4.35 13.22
N ILE A 162 -3.93 -5.16 12.80
CA ILE A 162 -2.85 -4.75 11.91
C ILE A 162 -3.21 -5.23 10.50
N SER A 163 -3.11 -4.33 9.53
CA SER A 163 -3.33 -4.63 8.11
C SER A 163 -2.18 -4.07 7.28
N VAL A 164 -1.83 -4.77 6.21
CA VAL A 164 -0.85 -4.27 5.24
C VAL A 164 -1.57 -3.42 4.21
N CYS A 165 -1.07 -2.21 4.00
CA CYS A 165 -1.56 -1.28 2.99
C CYS A 165 -0.51 -1.19 1.87
N PRO A 166 -0.89 -1.48 0.62
CA PRO A 166 -0.01 -1.26 -0.52
C PRO A 166 0.25 0.25 -0.70
N PRO A 167 1.41 0.64 -1.23
CA PRO A 167 1.73 2.07 -1.43
C PRO A 167 0.76 2.83 -2.33
N PHE A 168 0.05 2.13 -3.21
CA PHE A 168 -1.00 2.68 -4.07
C PHE A 168 -2.18 3.28 -3.30
N GLU A 169 -2.39 2.85 -2.05
CA GLU A 169 -3.47 3.36 -1.19
C GLU A 169 -3.04 4.59 -0.38
N ILE A 170 -1.74 4.93 -0.30
CA ILE A 170 -1.22 6.01 0.55
C ILE A 170 -0.80 7.24 -0.27
N PHE A 171 -1.18 8.42 0.22
CA PHE A 171 -0.91 9.71 -0.39
C PHE A 171 -0.43 10.72 0.67
N PRO A 172 0.88 10.93 0.80
CA PRO A 172 1.42 11.97 1.68
C PRO A 172 1.06 13.36 1.15
N GLU A 173 1.05 14.37 2.02
CA GLU A 173 0.88 15.75 1.58
C GLU A 173 2.10 16.25 0.80
N ASN A 174 3.30 15.92 1.29
CA ASN A 174 4.54 16.29 0.63
C ASN A 174 5.41 15.06 0.39
N ILE A 175 5.60 14.70 -0.89
CA ILE A 175 6.43 13.57 -1.30
C ILE A 175 7.90 13.79 -0.91
N ALA A 176 8.37 15.01 -0.71
CA ALA A 176 9.76 15.27 -0.33
C ALA A 176 10.09 14.98 1.14
N ILE A 177 9.07 14.88 2.00
CA ILE A 177 9.26 14.60 3.43
C ILE A 177 9.31 13.08 3.61
N GLU A 178 10.47 12.57 4.01
CA GLU A 178 10.68 11.12 4.15
C GLU A 178 9.88 10.53 5.31
N ASP A 179 9.89 11.19 6.47
CA ASP A 179 9.31 10.67 7.69
C ASP A 179 7.79 10.78 7.70
N ILE A 180 7.11 9.70 8.08
CA ILE A 180 5.64 9.66 8.13
C ILE A 180 5.10 10.55 9.24
N ASP A 181 5.79 10.62 10.37
CA ASP A 181 5.36 11.38 11.54
C ASP A 181 5.58 12.89 11.38
N LYS A 182 6.33 13.30 10.34
CA LYS A 182 6.57 14.70 9.98
C LYS A 182 5.66 15.20 8.85
N GLN A 183 4.83 14.33 8.28
CA GLN A 183 3.84 14.73 7.28
C GLN A 183 2.73 15.54 7.96
N PRO A 184 2.36 16.73 7.44
CA PRO A 184 1.26 17.49 8.03
C PRO A 184 -0.10 16.78 7.88
N SER A 185 -0.29 16.07 6.76
CA SER A 185 -1.43 15.19 6.55
C SER A 185 -1.13 13.98 5.65
N ILE A 186 -1.88 12.90 5.84
CA ILE A 186 -1.80 11.67 5.04
C ILE A 186 -3.19 11.26 4.62
N MET A 187 -3.36 10.90 3.36
CA MET A 187 -4.59 10.27 2.89
C MET A 187 -4.37 8.78 2.63
N HIS A 188 -5.32 7.99 3.08
CA HIS A 188 -5.46 6.59 2.74
C HIS A 188 -6.73 6.41 1.90
N ALA A 189 -6.57 6.02 0.64
CA ALA A 189 -7.66 5.90 -0.31
C ALA A 189 -7.80 4.46 -0.80
N LYS A 190 -9.01 3.92 -0.67
CA LYS A 190 -9.32 2.53 -1.03
C LYS A 190 -10.66 2.43 -1.74
N VAL A 191 -10.73 1.59 -2.75
CA VAL A 191 -11.99 1.26 -3.42
C VAL A 191 -12.70 0.15 -2.64
N LEU A 192 -13.90 0.44 -2.17
CA LEU A 192 -14.75 -0.48 -1.40
C LEU A 192 -16.08 -0.72 -2.12
N GLY A 193 -16.71 -1.87 -1.87
CA GLY A 193 -18.10 -2.07 -2.29
C GLY A 193 -19.06 -1.19 -1.49
N THR A 194 -20.17 -0.78 -2.10
CA THR A 194 -21.22 -0.01 -1.43
C THR A 194 -21.74 -0.69 -0.15
N GLU A 195 -21.87 -2.01 -0.16
CA GLU A 195 -22.29 -2.81 1.00
C GLU A 195 -21.22 -2.85 2.10
N ASP A 196 -19.94 -2.86 1.75
CA ASP A 196 -18.86 -2.80 2.75
C ASP A 196 -18.88 -1.44 3.46
N VAL A 197 -19.13 -0.36 2.72
CA VAL A 197 -19.27 0.98 3.31
C VAL A 197 -20.44 1.03 4.28
N PHE A 198 -21.58 0.44 3.91
CA PHE A 198 -22.73 0.35 4.81
C PHE A 198 -22.44 -0.51 6.04
N ARG A 199 -21.74 -1.63 5.90
CA ARG A 199 -21.38 -2.50 7.03
C ARG A 199 -20.44 -1.82 8.02
N ILE A 200 -19.46 -1.05 7.53
CA ILE A 200 -18.44 -0.42 8.38
C ILE A 200 -18.96 0.86 9.03
N TRP A 201 -19.63 1.72 8.26
CA TRP A 201 -20.01 3.06 8.71
C TRP A 201 -21.52 3.30 8.83
N GLY A 202 -22.36 2.32 8.48
CA GLY A 202 -23.82 2.44 8.53
C GLY A 202 -24.42 3.40 7.52
N LYS A 203 -23.62 3.92 6.56
CA LYS A 203 -24.04 4.91 5.57
C LYS A 203 -24.23 4.27 4.20
N ARG A 204 -25.39 4.50 3.59
CA ARG A 204 -25.68 4.12 2.20
C ARG A 204 -25.07 5.18 1.28
N VAL A 205 -24.29 4.73 0.31
CA VAL A 205 -23.61 5.58 -0.68
C VAL A 205 -23.91 5.10 -2.08
N GLN A 206 -23.85 6.01 -3.05
CA GLN A 206 -24.09 5.67 -4.46
C GLN A 206 -22.83 5.02 -5.05
N GLY A 207 -22.96 3.78 -5.50
CA GLY A 207 -21.91 3.08 -6.24
C GLY A 207 -21.72 3.66 -7.63
N ARG A 208 -20.50 3.53 -8.15
CA ARG A 208 -20.13 3.85 -9.54
C ARG A 208 -19.27 2.72 -10.08
N THR A 209 -19.20 2.62 -11.41
CA THR A 209 -18.22 1.76 -12.06
C THR A 209 -16.84 2.41 -11.93
N LEU A 210 -15.95 1.76 -11.19
CA LEU A 210 -14.58 2.21 -10.99
C LEU A 210 -13.61 1.20 -11.57
N ASN A 211 -12.58 1.69 -12.26
CA ASN A 211 -11.51 0.85 -12.75
C ASN A 211 -10.57 0.50 -11.60
N VAL A 212 -10.48 -0.78 -11.27
CA VAL A 212 -9.57 -1.33 -10.27
C VAL A 212 -8.45 -2.05 -11.00
N PHE A 213 -7.22 -1.96 -10.49
CA PHE A 213 -6.11 -2.70 -11.07
C PHE A 213 -6.25 -4.20 -10.76
N SER A 214 -6.20 -5.03 -11.80
CA SER A 214 -6.12 -6.48 -11.72
C SER A 214 -4.98 -7.01 -12.59
N PHE A 215 -4.63 -8.28 -12.42
CA PHE A 215 -3.64 -8.97 -13.24
C PHE A 215 -4.38 -9.97 -14.13
N GLU A 216 -4.23 -9.84 -15.46
CA GLU A 216 -4.76 -10.80 -16.44
C GLU A 216 -3.60 -11.44 -17.23
N ASN A 217 -3.75 -12.70 -17.63
CA ASN A 217 -2.78 -13.33 -18.52
C ASN A 217 -3.06 -12.91 -19.96
N ALA A 218 -2.15 -12.17 -20.60
CA ALA A 218 -2.24 -11.82 -22.01
C ALA A 218 -1.41 -12.81 -22.86
N ASP A 219 -1.99 -13.30 -23.96
CA ASP A 219 -1.27 -14.10 -24.94
C ASP A 219 -0.24 -13.23 -25.68
N VAL A 220 1.04 -13.51 -25.47
CA VAL A 220 2.13 -12.94 -26.27
C VAL A 220 2.49 -13.95 -27.36
N LEU A 221 2.32 -13.53 -28.62
CA LEU A 221 2.65 -14.36 -29.77
C LEU A 221 4.17 -14.56 -29.84
N GLY A 222 4.62 -15.76 -29.46
CA GLY A 222 6.00 -16.22 -29.63
C GLY A 222 6.28 -16.54 -31.10
N GLY A 223 7.55 -16.39 -31.52
CA GLY A 223 7.97 -16.86 -32.85
C GLY A 223 7.80 -18.39 -32.94
N PHE A 224 7.64 -18.92 -34.17
CA PHE A 224 7.46 -20.36 -34.44
C PHE A 224 6.16 -21.00 -33.91
N GLY A 225 5.10 -20.23 -33.69
CA GLY A 225 3.78 -20.79 -33.32
C GLY A 225 3.66 -21.27 -31.88
N TYR A 226 4.62 -20.91 -31.01
CA TYR A 226 4.51 -21.08 -29.58
C TYR A 226 3.75 -19.89 -28.95
N HIS A 227 2.65 -20.16 -28.27
CA HIS A 227 1.96 -19.18 -27.43
C HIS A 227 2.72 -19.04 -26.11
N ALA A 228 3.23 -17.85 -25.81
CA ALA A 228 3.79 -17.53 -24.50
C ALA A 228 2.81 -16.60 -23.80
N THR A 229 2.21 -17.01 -22.68
CA THR A 229 1.37 -16.11 -21.88
C THR A 229 2.28 -15.26 -20.99
N ALA A 230 2.23 -13.94 -21.15
CA ALA A 230 2.85 -13.02 -20.20
C ALA A 230 1.72 -12.35 -19.40
N PRO A 231 1.74 -12.40 -18.06
CA PRO A 231 0.73 -11.70 -17.29
C PRO A 231 0.91 -10.18 -17.47
N LYS A 232 -0.20 -9.50 -17.73
CA LYS A 232 -0.32 -8.08 -17.99
C LYS A 232 -1.19 -7.46 -16.90
N MET A 233 -0.82 -6.27 -16.46
CA MET A 233 -1.66 -5.48 -15.57
C MET A 233 -2.81 -4.88 -16.40
N VAL A 234 -4.04 -5.23 -16.06
CA VAL A 234 -5.25 -4.77 -16.76
C VAL A 234 -6.14 -4.00 -15.77
N SER A 235 -6.85 -2.99 -16.26
CA SER A 235 -7.87 -2.30 -15.48
C SER A 235 -9.18 -3.06 -15.60
N GLU A 236 -9.66 -3.63 -14.50
CA GLU A 236 -10.96 -4.29 -14.43
C GLU A 236 -12.02 -3.29 -13.95
N ALA A 237 -13.13 -3.18 -14.69
CA ALA A 237 -14.25 -2.34 -14.29
C ALA A 237 -15.03 -3.04 -13.18
N ARG A 238 -14.97 -2.49 -11.97
CA ARG A 238 -15.75 -2.98 -10.83
C ARG A 238 -17.02 -2.16 -10.70
N GLU A 239 -18.16 -2.84 -10.83
CA GLU A 239 -19.48 -2.27 -10.56
C GLU A 239 -19.74 -2.14 -9.06
N ASP A 240 -20.68 -1.27 -8.67
CA ASP A 240 -21.08 -1.02 -7.27
C ASP A 240 -19.92 -0.70 -6.31
N ALA A 241 -18.90 -0.01 -6.83
CA ALA A 241 -17.73 0.39 -6.08
C ALA A 241 -17.75 1.88 -5.74
N VAL A 242 -17.09 2.26 -4.66
CA VAL A 242 -16.94 3.64 -4.23
C VAL A 242 -15.52 3.87 -3.73
N LEU A 243 -14.94 5.01 -4.10
CA LEU A 243 -13.66 5.45 -3.56
C LEU A 243 -13.90 6.00 -2.15
N VAL A 244 -13.26 5.39 -1.16
CA VAL A 244 -13.25 5.88 0.21
C VAL A 244 -11.89 6.49 0.50
N ILE A 245 -11.88 7.74 0.94
CA ILE A 245 -10.70 8.52 1.29
C ILE A 245 -10.77 8.83 2.78
N GLU A 246 -9.76 8.38 3.52
CA GLU A 246 -9.53 8.74 4.91
C GLU A 246 -8.38 9.75 4.94
N LYS A 247 -8.68 11.01 5.24
CA LYS A 247 -7.68 12.07 5.42
C LYS A 247 -7.38 12.20 6.92
N TYR A 248 -6.13 11.99 7.27
CA TYR A 248 -5.58 12.18 8.62
C TYR A 248 -4.76 13.47 8.63
N GLU A 249 -5.03 14.37 9.54
CA GLU A 249 -4.31 15.63 9.75
C GLU A 249 -3.75 15.65 11.18
N LEU A 250 -2.46 15.96 11.31
CA LEU A 250 -1.82 16.08 12.62
C LEU A 250 -2.44 17.23 13.45
N PRO A 251 -2.28 17.20 14.77
CA PRO A 251 -2.62 18.33 15.63
C PRO A 251 -2.05 19.67 15.15
N THR A 252 -2.93 20.66 15.01
CA THR A 252 -2.60 22.05 14.66
C THR A 252 -3.24 23.02 15.66
N GLU A 253 -2.94 24.32 15.57
CA GLU A 253 -3.59 25.33 16.42
C GLU A 253 -5.11 25.36 16.24
N GLU A 254 -5.59 25.15 15.01
CA GLU A 254 -7.02 25.08 14.70
C GLU A 254 -7.67 23.76 15.15
N HIS A 255 -6.91 22.66 15.10
CA HIS A 255 -7.37 21.32 15.47
C HIS A 255 -6.40 20.68 16.48
N PRO A 256 -6.52 20.99 17.79
CA PRO A 256 -5.57 20.53 18.81
C PRO A 256 -5.48 19.00 18.98
N ASP A 257 -6.55 18.27 18.64
CA ASP A 257 -6.60 16.80 18.65
C ASP A 257 -6.35 16.19 17.25
N GLY A 258 -5.88 16.99 16.29
CA GLY A 258 -5.83 16.62 14.88
C GLY A 258 -7.22 16.42 14.29
N ARG A 259 -7.28 15.91 13.06
CA ARG A 259 -8.56 15.69 12.36
C ARG A 259 -8.52 14.43 11.51
N LEU A 260 -9.60 13.67 11.55
CA LEU A 260 -9.90 12.55 10.67
C LEU A 260 -11.16 12.87 9.88
N VAL A 261 -11.03 12.95 8.56
CA VAL A 261 -12.14 13.12 7.63
C VAL A 261 -12.24 11.89 6.74
N ILE A 262 -13.41 11.25 6.72
CA ILE A 262 -13.68 10.10 5.86
C ILE A 262 -14.74 10.49 4.84
N VAL A 263 -14.41 10.35 3.56
CA VAL A 263 -15.28 10.65 2.42
C VAL A 263 -15.47 9.38 1.60
N ALA A 264 -16.72 9.02 1.29
CA ALA A 264 -17.04 7.91 0.40
C ALA A 264 -17.78 8.46 -0.83
N GLY A 265 -17.08 8.52 -1.96
CA GLY A 265 -17.56 9.19 -3.17
C GLY A 265 -17.83 10.67 -2.88
N ASP A 266 -19.09 11.08 -2.97
CA ASP A 266 -19.52 12.46 -2.70
C ASP A 266 -20.14 12.63 -1.31
N THR A 267 -20.05 11.61 -0.45
CA THR A 267 -20.69 11.60 0.87
C THR A 267 -19.67 11.70 1.99
N LEU A 268 -19.88 12.66 2.91
CA LEU A 268 -19.11 12.73 4.15
C LEU A 268 -19.54 11.61 5.09
N VAL A 269 -18.62 10.72 5.41
CA VAL A 269 -18.84 9.58 6.29
C VAL A 269 -18.54 9.94 7.73
N HIS A 270 -17.39 10.57 7.98
CA HIS A 270 -16.94 10.96 9.31
C HIS A 270 -16.13 12.26 9.24
N ASP A 271 -16.25 13.09 10.27
CA ASP A 271 -15.43 14.28 10.49
C ASP A 271 -15.29 14.46 12.01
N GLY A 272 -14.07 14.34 12.53
CA GLY A 272 -13.81 14.32 13.96
C GLY A 272 -12.30 14.37 14.29
N PRO A 273 -11.93 14.28 15.57
CA PRO A 273 -10.53 14.22 15.99
C PRO A 273 -9.85 12.93 15.52
N LEU A 274 -8.50 12.90 15.54
CA LEU A 274 -7.77 11.66 15.28
C LEU A 274 -8.20 10.56 16.27
N PRO A 275 -8.35 9.30 15.84
CA PRO A 275 -9.02 8.28 16.65
C PRO A 275 -8.18 7.79 17.84
N TYR A 276 -6.86 7.84 17.76
CA TYR A 276 -5.97 7.19 18.73
C TYR A 276 -4.98 8.15 19.36
N VAL A 277 -4.69 7.92 20.64
CA VAL A 277 -3.57 8.55 21.36
C VAL A 277 -2.37 7.61 21.25
N ASN A 278 -1.63 7.74 20.16
CA ASN A 278 -0.57 6.82 19.75
C ASN A 278 0.77 7.52 19.45
N GLY A 279 0.84 8.84 19.66
CA GLY A 279 2.07 9.61 19.57
C GLY A 279 2.80 9.73 20.90
N GLU A 280 3.97 10.35 20.87
CA GLU A 280 4.76 10.66 22.06
C GLU A 280 4.03 11.63 23.00
N ASP A 281 4.29 11.53 24.30
CA ASP A 281 3.72 12.38 25.36
C ASP A 281 2.17 12.42 25.39
N GLY A 282 1.51 11.35 24.96
CA GLY A 282 0.05 11.30 24.92
C GLY A 282 -0.58 12.15 23.81
N LYS A 283 0.21 12.49 22.78
CA LYS A 283 -0.32 13.14 21.57
C LYS A 283 -0.99 12.12 20.65
N ARG A 284 -1.81 12.63 19.74
CA ARG A 284 -2.42 11.84 18.67
C ARG A 284 -1.52 11.90 17.44
N GLY A 285 -1.29 10.76 16.81
CA GLY A 285 -0.46 10.61 15.62
C GLY A 285 -1.13 9.73 14.56
N TYR A 286 -0.34 9.31 13.58
CA TYR A 286 -0.86 8.49 12.49
C TYR A 286 -0.96 7.02 12.87
N PRO A 287 -2.05 6.31 12.52
CA PRO A 287 -2.15 4.86 12.70
C PRO A 287 -1.38 4.07 11.63
N PHE A 288 -0.26 4.61 11.13
CA PHE A 288 0.49 4.04 10.02
C PHE A 288 1.95 3.84 10.40
N ALA A 289 2.51 2.69 10.03
CA ALA A 289 3.95 2.45 10.08
C ALA A 289 4.48 2.19 8.67
N LYS A 290 5.64 2.75 8.33
CA LYS A 290 6.25 2.63 7.00
C LYS A 290 7.42 1.65 7.02
N GLN A 291 7.45 0.73 6.07
CA GLN A 291 8.57 -0.16 5.79
C GLN A 291 9.16 0.18 4.42
N LEU A 292 10.49 0.25 4.33
CA LEU A 292 11.23 0.57 3.11
C LEU A 292 12.10 -0.61 2.67
N CYS A 293 12.23 -0.80 1.36
CA CYS A 293 13.21 -1.72 0.78
C CYS A 293 14.59 -1.04 0.69
N LEU A 294 14.63 0.13 0.06
CA LEU A 294 15.80 1.00 0.00
C LEU A 294 15.37 2.43 0.32
N GLU A 295 16.15 3.10 1.17
CA GLU A 295 15.96 4.52 1.47
C GLU A 295 16.30 5.36 0.24
N SER A 296 15.48 6.38 -0.02
CA SER A 296 15.69 7.36 -1.08
C SER A 296 15.68 8.75 -0.45
N LEU A 297 16.80 9.46 -0.59
CA LEU A 297 16.93 10.82 -0.06
C LEU A 297 15.92 11.76 -0.71
N GLY A 298 15.24 12.56 0.10
CA GLY A 298 14.24 13.53 -0.32
C GLY A 298 12.98 12.91 -0.93
N ASN A 299 12.65 11.66 -0.60
CA ASN A 299 11.44 11.01 -1.09
C ASN A 299 10.74 10.18 0.00
N PHE A 300 9.45 10.40 0.17
CA PHE A 300 8.58 9.68 1.09
C PHE A 300 8.56 8.18 0.76
N PHE A 301 8.52 7.85 -0.54
CA PHE A 301 8.53 6.48 -1.00
C PHE A 301 9.97 5.98 -1.20
N GLY A 302 10.22 4.75 -0.79
CA GLY A 302 11.52 4.09 -1.00
C GLY A 302 11.71 3.64 -2.45
N ALA A 303 12.94 3.22 -2.76
CA ALA A 303 13.27 2.64 -4.05
C ALA A 303 13.20 1.11 -4.00
N SER A 304 12.77 0.48 -5.10
CA SER A 304 12.80 -0.98 -5.25
C SER A 304 14.16 -1.46 -5.74
N VAL A 305 14.55 -2.68 -5.34
CA VAL A 305 15.68 -3.38 -5.97
C VAL A 305 15.43 -3.68 -7.44
N VAL A 306 14.16 -3.88 -7.84
CA VAL A 306 13.75 -4.19 -9.22
C VAL A 306 14.16 -3.06 -10.15
N GLU A 307 13.98 -1.80 -9.74
CA GLU A 307 14.34 -0.61 -10.52
C GLU A 307 15.83 -0.62 -10.93
N ARG A 308 16.70 -1.11 -10.04
CA ARG A 308 18.14 -1.21 -10.32
C ARG A 308 18.47 -2.35 -11.29
N VAL A 309 17.63 -3.39 -11.35
CA VAL A 309 17.84 -4.57 -12.20
C VAL A 309 17.25 -4.38 -13.61
N ILE A 310 16.19 -3.60 -13.76
CA ILE A 310 15.50 -3.37 -15.04
C ILE A 310 16.45 -3.03 -16.20
N PRO A 311 17.39 -2.06 -16.08
CA PRO A 311 18.28 -1.71 -17.19
C PRO A 311 19.19 -2.88 -17.62
N VAL A 312 19.70 -3.64 -16.65
CA VAL A 312 20.56 -4.82 -16.89
C VAL A 312 19.75 -5.93 -17.55
N GLN A 313 18.52 -6.17 -17.09
CA GLN A 313 17.61 -7.15 -17.65
C GLN A 313 17.21 -6.82 -19.09
N ARG A 314 16.92 -5.54 -19.39
CA ARG A 314 16.65 -5.06 -20.76
C ARG A 314 17.84 -5.33 -21.69
N ALA A 315 19.05 -4.98 -21.27
CA ALA A 315 20.27 -5.23 -22.04
C ALA A 315 20.51 -6.73 -22.25
N TYR A 316 20.29 -7.55 -21.22
CA TYR A 316 20.43 -9.00 -21.30
C TYR A 316 19.47 -9.62 -22.33
N ASN A 317 18.17 -9.29 -22.24
CA ASN A 317 17.16 -9.77 -23.19
C ASN A 317 17.48 -9.31 -24.62
N ALA A 318 17.94 -8.08 -24.81
CA ALA A 318 18.30 -7.56 -26.13
C ALA A 318 19.47 -8.34 -26.75
N VAL A 319 20.53 -8.62 -25.98
CA VAL A 319 21.69 -9.38 -26.46
C VAL A 319 21.32 -10.84 -26.75
N LYS A 320 20.53 -11.48 -25.89
CA LYS A 320 20.10 -12.87 -26.10
C LYS A 320 19.23 -13.01 -27.34
N ASN A 321 18.20 -12.18 -27.47
CA ASN A 321 17.32 -12.21 -28.64
C ASN A 321 18.09 -11.99 -29.95
N ARG A 322 19.02 -11.01 -29.99
CA ARG A 322 19.87 -10.79 -31.17
C ARG A 322 20.73 -11.99 -31.54
N LYS A 323 21.20 -12.78 -30.56
CA LYS A 323 21.96 -14.00 -30.85
C LYS A 323 21.10 -15.12 -31.43
N HIS A 324 19.79 -15.11 -31.17
CA HIS A 324 18.85 -16.08 -31.72
C HIS A 324 18.28 -15.66 -33.08
N GLU A 325 18.56 -14.43 -33.52
CA GLU A 325 18.18 -13.93 -34.86
C GLU A 325 19.17 -14.36 -35.96
N PHE A 326 20.37 -14.85 -35.59
CA PHE A 326 21.41 -15.38 -36.48
C PHE A 326 21.59 -16.89 -36.28
#